data_AF-X8BJP9-F1
#
_entry.id   AF-X8BJP9-F1
#
_cell.length_a   1.000
_cell.length_b   1.000
_cell.length_c   1.000
_cell.angle_alpha   90.00
_cell.angle_beta   90.00
_cell.angle_gamma   90.00
#
_symmetry.space_group_name_H-M   'P 1'
#
loop_
_entity.id
_entity.type
_entity.pdbx_description
1 polymer ?
#
loop_
_entity_poly.entity_id
_entity_poly.type
_entity_poly.pdbx_seq_one_letter_code
_entity_poly.pdbx_strand_id
1 'polypeptide(L)'
;MDLQRRHSGLIALLCKTDPNAVPRHQGISVVLVDNPRAGLALSRDLPKLGYKGVEACELSFDGCRVPAAAILGGVPGRVSPR
;
A
#
# COMPACT_ATOMS: atom_id res chain seq x y z
N MET A 1 -0.03 24.27 -1.94
CA MET A 1 1.02 23.34 -2.41
C MET A 1 0.49 21.95 -2.10
N ASP A 2 -0.52 21.54 -2.86
CA ASP A 2 -1.31 20.32 -2.62
C ASP A 2 -0.52 19.11 -3.11
N LEU A 3 0.10 18.41 -2.17
CA LEU A 3 1.02 17.32 -2.47
C LEU A 3 0.21 16.04 -2.76
N GLN A 4 0.11 15.69 -4.04
CA GLN A 4 -0.01 14.37 -4.73
C GLN A 4 -0.65 13.12 -4.07
N ARG A 5 -0.82 13.00 -2.76
CA ARG A 5 -1.35 11.81 -2.07
C ARG A 5 -2.88 11.72 -2.09
N ARG A 6 -3.59 12.85 -2.06
CA ARG A 6 -5.06 12.87 -2.19
C ARG A 6 -5.57 12.72 -3.62
N HIS A 7 -4.71 12.91 -4.61
CA HIS A 7 -5.02 12.71 -6.04
C HIS A 7 -4.45 11.42 -6.63
N SER A 8 -3.70 10.62 -5.86
CA SER A 8 -3.23 9.33 -6.36
C SER A 8 -4.43 8.39 -6.48
N GLY A 9 -4.80 8.07 -7.72
CA GLY A 9 -5.83 7.08 -8.01
C GLY A 9 -5.37 5.64 -7.71
N LEU A 10 -4.07 5.44 -7.44
CA LEU A 10 -3.47 4.12 -7.20
C LEU A 10 -2.47 4.18 -6.03
N ILE A 11 -2.48 3.16 -5.18
CA ILE A 11 -1.59 3.00 -4.02
C ILE A 11 -0.85 1.67 -4.17
N ALA A 12 0.48 1.72 -4.20
CA ALA A 12 1.31 0.51 -4.11
C ALA A 12 1.53 0.15 -2.63
N LEU A 13 0.84 -0.89 -2.16
CA LEU A 13 0.92 -1.38 -0.79
C LEU A 13 1.88 -2.57 -0.72
N LEU A 14 2.95 -2.45 0.07
CA LEU A 14 3.79 -3.58 0.43
C LEU A 14 3.18 -4.27 1.67
N CYS A 15 2.66 -5.49 1.53
CA CYS A 15 2.02 -6.21 2.62
C CYS A 15 2.44 -7.69 2.66
N LYS A 16 2.25 -8.33 3.81
CA LYS A 16 2.55 -9.75 3.98
C LYS A 16 1.37 -10.58 3.46
N THR A 17 1.59 -11.34 2.41
CA THR A 17 0.60 -12.25 1.81
C THR A 17 0.73 -13.68 2.32
N ASP A 18 1.92 -14.08 2.77
CA ASP A 18 2.14 -15.35 3.48
C ASP A 18 2.86 -15.07 4.81
N PRO A 19 2.16 -15.16 5.96
CA PRO A 19 2.76 -14.93 7.27
C PRO A 19 3.80 -15.99 7.66
N ASN A 20 3.77 -17.17 7.03
CA ASN A 20 4.57 -18.33 7.38
C ASN A 20 5.72 -18.61 6.39
N ALA A 21 5.86 -17.81 5.33
CA ALA A 21 6.89 -17.99 4.31
C ALA A 21 8.31 -18.03 4.90
N VAL A 22 9.12 -18.97 4.40
CA VAL A 22 10.55 -19.11 4.71
C VAL A 22 11.33 -19.18 3.38
N PRO A 23 12.26 -18.25 3.11
CA PRO A 23 12.67 -17.10 3.92
C PRO A 23 11.62 -15.98 3.98
N ARG A 24 11.57 -15.25 5.11
CA ARG A 24 10.49 -14.30 5.47
C ARG A 24 10.18 -13.22 4.42
N HIS A 25 11.17 -12.82 3.62
CA HIS A 25 10.98 -11.81 2.56
C HIS A 25 10.14 -12.33 1.39
N GLN A 26 10.05 -13.64 1.18
CA GLN A 26 9.18 -14.24 0.16
C GLN A 26 7.70 -14.23 0.55
N GLY A 27 7.39 -13.90 1.81
CA GLY A 27 6.00 -13.74 2.27
C GLY A 27 5.41 -12.37 1.99
N ILE A 28 6.17 -11.47 1.35
CA ILE A 28 5.79 -10.07 1.13
C ILE A 28 5.46 -9.87 -0.36
N SER A 29 4.35 -9.19 -0.64
CA SER A 29 3.91 -8.83 -1.98
C SER A 29 3.65 -7.33 -2.08
N VAL A 30 3.79 -6.79 -3.28
CA VAL A 30 3.26 -5.47 -3.62
C VAL A 30 1.87 -5.65 -4.20
N VAL A 31 0.90 -4.93 -3.66
CA VAL A 31 -0.51 -4.95 -4.05
C VAL A 31 -0.90 -3.54 -4.50
N LEU A 32 -1.45 -3.43 -5.70
CA LEU A 32 -1.94 -2.16 -6.24
C LEU A 32 -3.40 -1.97 -5.81
N VAL A 33 -3.67 -0.91 -5.03
CA VAL A 33 -5.01 -0.62 -4.51
C VAL A 33 -5.49 0.69 -5.11
N ASP A 34 -6.63 0.64 -5.81
CA ASP A 34 -7.26 1.85 -6.32
C ASP A 34 -7.76 2.74 -5.17
N ASN A 35 -7.81 4.04 -5.41
CA ASN A 35 -8.39 5.02 -4.49
C ASN A 35 -9.37 5.92 -5.25
N PRO A 36 -10.66 5.98 -4.88
CA PRO A 36 -11.26 5.38 -3.69
C PRO A 36 -11.56 3.87 -3.81
N ARG A 37 -11.48 3.15 -2.69
CA ARG A 37 -11.84 1.72 -2.57
C ARG A 37 -12.56 1.46 -1.25
N ALA A 38 -13.59 0.62 -1.27
CA ALA A 38 -14.27 0.19 -0.06
C ALA A 38 -13.30 -0.51 0.91
N GLY A 39 -13.29 -0.06 2.15
CA GLY A 39 -12.37 -0.56 3.18
C GLY A 39 -10.99 0.11 3.18
N LEU A 40 -10.72 1.08 2.31
CA LEU A 40 -9.55 1.96 2.37
C LEU A 40 -9.98 3.33 2.92
N ALA A 41 -9.30 3.82 3.96
CA ALA A 41 -9.48 5.19 4.45
C ALA A 41 -8.14 5.93 4.56
N LEU A 42 -8.18 7.21 4.19
CA LEU A 42 -7.08 8.16 4.30
C LEU A 42 -7.29 8.99 5.57
N SER A 43 -6.42 8.82 6.55
CA SER A 43 -6.40 9.66 7.75
C SER A 43 -5.71 11.00 7.47
N ARG A 44 -6.08 12.02 8.26
CA ARG A 44 -5.50 13.37 8.17
C ARG A 44 -3.99 13.35 8.39
N ASP A 45 -3.33 14.32 7.78
CA ASP A 45 -1.88 14.46 7.77
C ASP A 45 -1.29 14.45 9.19
N LEU A 46 -0.28 13.61 9.40
CA LEU A 46 0.40 13.54 10.69
C LEU A 46 1.29 14.79 10.84
N PRO A 47 1.11 15.62 11.89
CA PRO A 47 1.89 16.82 12.07
C PRO A 47 3.35 16.42 12.38
N LYS A 48 4.25 16.68 11.43
CA LYS A 48 5.69 16.40 11.61
C LYS A 48 6.37 17.58 12.30
N LEU A 49 7.26 17.27 13.25
CA LEU A 49 7.99 18.23 14.08
C LEU A 49 9.00 19.13 13.33
N GLY A 50 9.31 18.87 12.04
CA GLY A 50 10.34 19.66 11.34
C GLY A 50 10.48 19.52 9.83
N TYR A 51 9.60 18.80 9.12
CA TYR A 51 9.71 18.62 7.66
C TYR A 51 8.40 18.96 6.94
N LYS A 52 8.25 20.22 6.54
CA LYS A 52 7.03 20.79 5.91
C LYS A 52 6.87 20.50 4.41
N GLY A 53 7.70 19.62 3.84
CA GLY A 53 7.70 19.31 2.39
C GLY A 53 7.01 18.01 1.99
N VAL A 54 6.79 17.09 2.93
CA VAL A 54 6.14 15.79 2.67
C VAL A 54 5.00 15.63 3.65
N GLU A 55 3.78 15.83 3.21
CA GLU A 55 2.59 15.46 3.98
C GLU A 55 2.53 13.93 4.04
N ALA A 56 2.60 13.37 5.24
CA ALA A 56 2.36 11.95 5.44
C ALA A 56 0.95 11.76 5.95
N CYS A 57 0.07 11.27 5.09
CA CYS A 57 -1.19 10.69 5.50
C CYS A 57 -0.97 9.28 6.03
N GLU A 58 -1.77 8.89 7.02
CA GLU A 58 -1.92 7.50 7.42
C GLU A 58 -3.01 6.83 6.56
N LEU A 59 -2.83 5.55 6.25
CA LEU A 59 -3.76 4.74 5.48
C LEU A 59 -4.25 3.60 6.38
N SER A 60 -5.56 3.44 6.51
CA SER A 60 -6.14 2.27 7.16
C SER A 60 -6.88 1.40 6.15
N PHE A 61 -6.70 0.08 6.31
CA PHE A 61 -7.31 -0.94 5.49
C PHE A 61 -8.14 -1.85 6.39
N ASP A 62 -9.47 -1.73 6.35
CA ASP A 62 -10.40 -2.57 7.10
C ASP A 62 -11.40 -3.22 6.14
N GLY A 63 -11.39 -4.56 6.10
CA GLY A 63 -12.22 -5.31 5.14
C GLY A 63 -11.91 -5.03 3.67
N CYS A 64 -10.84 -4.29 3.33
CA CYS A 64 -10.49 -3.94 1.95
C CYS A 64 -10.26 -5.20 1.12
N ARG A 65 -11.09 -5.39 0.08
CA ARG A 65 -10.98 -6.51 -0.87
C ARG A 65 -10.34 -6.02 -2.15
N VAL A 66 -9.36 -6.76 -2.65
CA VAL A 66 -8.70 -6.51 -3.94
C VAL A 66 -8.62 -7.81 -4.73
N PRO A 67 -8.72 -7.78 -6.06
CA PRO A 67 -8.56 -8.99 -6.87
C PRO A 67 -7.12 -9.50 -6.76
N ALA A 68 -6.92 -10.81 -6.89
CA ALA A 68 -5.56 -11.40 -6.89
C ALA A 68 -4.68 -10.84 -8.03
N ALA A 69 -5.30 -10.42 -9.14
CA ALA A 69 -4.62 -9.75 -10.25
C ALA A 69 -4.01 -8.38 -9.89
N ALA A 70 -4.38 -7.79 -8.75
CA ALA A 70 -3.78 -6.56 -8.25
C ALA A 70 -2.38 -6.79 -7.62
N ILE A 71 -1.95 -8.04 -7.46
CA ILE A 71 -0.60 -8.36 -7.01
C ILE A 71 0.36 -8.06 -8.15
N LEU A 72 1.32 -7.17 -7.88
CA LEU A 72 2.37 -6.84 -8.82
C LEU A 72 3.21 -8.10 -9.11
N GLY A 73 3.37 -8.45 -10.38
CA GLY A 73 4.02 -9.70 -10.79
C GLY A 73 3.08 -10.92 -10.83
N GLY A 74 1.79 -10.75 -10.52
CA GLY A 74 0.73 -11.76 -10.69
C GLY A 74 0.79 -12.95 -9.72
N VAL A 75 1.85 -13.08 -8.92
CA VAL A 75 2.07 -14.18 -7.98
C VAL A 75 2.45 -13.61 -6.61
N PRO A 76 1.73 -13.99 -5.53
CA PRO A 76 2.13 -13.62 -4.18
C PRO A 76 3.59 -14.01 -3.88
N GLY A 77 4.33 -13.13 -3.20
CA GLY A 77 5.69 -13.39 -2.73
C GLY A 77 6.80 -13.06 -3.74
N ARG A 78 6.46 -12.49 -4.91
CA ARG A 78 7.40 -12.20 -5.99
C ARG A 78 7.47 -10.69 -6.29
N VAL A 79 8.31 -9.97 -5.53
CA VAL A 79 8.49 -8.51 -5.70
C VAL A 79 9.60 -8.14 -6.72
N SER A 80 10.43 -9.10 -7.14
CA SER A 80 11.50 -8.88 -8.14
C SER A 80 11.41 -9.90 -9.26
N PRO A 81 11.54 -9.50 -10.54
CA PRO A 81 12.01 -10.42 -11.56
C PRO A 81 13.45 -10.79 -11.20
N ARG A 82 13.80 -12.07 -11.29
CA ARG A 82 15.21 -12.48 -11.35
C ARG A 82 15.67 -12.37 -12.79
#